data_AF-A3MZM5-F1
#
_entry.id   AF-A3MZM5-F1
#
_cell.length_a   1.000
_cell.length_b   1.000
_cell.length_c   1.000
_cell.angle_alpha   90.00
_cell.angle_beta   90.00
_cell.angle_gamma   90.00
#
_symmetry.space_group_name_H-M   'P 1'
#
loop_
_entity.id
_entity.type
_entity.pdbx_description
1 polymer ?
#
loop_
_entity_poly.entity_id
_entity_poly.type
_entity_poly.pdbx_seq_one_letter_code
_entity_poly.pdbx_strand_id
1 'polypeptide(L)'
;MHRQTVSQRVSPITPAQGSNPKLKLYLLRDLLMMGFANKMLADVDSMTPSDQLSYWRAKREELEYKKRTGELCEATEVALEMSAMAKAIVQQLETLPDILERDAGLPPKALIRVQELVDDFRDQLAIHIQNADSEPEEE
;
A
#
# COMPACT_ATOMS: atom_id res chain seq x y z
N MET A 1 31.18 32.47 -4.34
CA MET A 1 30.14 32.82 -3.35
C MET A 1 30.48 34.16 -2.73
N HIS A 2 29.49 35.05 -2.57
CA HIS A 2 29.70 36.33 -1.91
C HIS A 2 29.66 36.19 -0.38
N ARG A 3 30.46 36.97 0.35
CA ARG A 3 30.55 36.93 1.83
C ARG A 3 29.17 37.06 2.50
N GLN A 4 28.29 37.86 1.92
CA GLN A 4 26.92 38.04 2.42
C GLN A 4 26.09 36.76 2.31
N THR A 5 26.20 36.01 1.21
CA THR A 5 25.51 34.72 1.02
C THR A 5 25.97 33.69 2.05
N VAL A 6 27.28 33.65 2.35
CA VAL A 6 27.83 32.76 3.38
C VAL A 6 27.35 33.17 4.77
N SER A 7 27.33 34.47 5.09
CA SER A 7 26.84 34.97 6.38
C SER A 7 25.35 34.72 6.61
N GLN A 8 24.52 34.72 5.56
CA GLN A 8 23.10 34.37 5.64
C GLN A 8 22.90 32.87 5.88
N ARG A 9 23.66 32.03 5.18
CA ARG A 9 23.54 30.57 5.32
C ARG A 9 24.00 30.05 6.68
N VAL A 10 24.96 30.72 7.32
CA VAL A 10 25.56 30.31 8.61
C VAL A 10 24.89 30.99 9.81
N SER A 11 23.93 31.90 9.60
CA SER A 11 23.19 32.57 10.68
C SER A 11 22.48 31.66 11.70
N PRO A 12 22.07 30.41 11.36
CA PRO A 12 21.44 29.51 12.33
C PRO A 12 22.45 28.87 13.32
N ILE A 13 23.76 28.95 13.07
CA ILE A 13 24.79 28.30 13.88
C ILE A 13 25.30 29.28 14.96
N THR A 14 25.44 28.79 16.19
CA THR A 14 26.08 29.54 17.28
C THR A 14 27.57 29.75 17.00
N PRO A 15 28.08 30.99 17.02
CA PRO A 15 29.50 31.26 16.84
C PRO A 15 30.37 30.59 17.92
N ALA A 16 31.57 30.18 17.53
CA ALA A 16 32.55 29.58 18.41
C ALA A 16 33.08 30.56 19.47
N GLN A 17 33.59 30.03 20.58
CA GLN A 17 34.22 30.81 21.63
C GLN A 17 35.39 31.65 21.08
N GLY A 18 35.42 32.96 21.37
CA GLY A 18 36.37 33.92 20.80
C GLY A 18 35.86 34.69 19.57
N SER A 19 34.61 34.44 19.14
CA SER A 19 33.95 35.23 18.10
C SER A 19 33.70 36.67 18.55
N ASN A 20 33.92 37.64 17.67
CA ASN A 20 33.64 39.06 17.93
C ASN A 20 32.79 39.69 16.80
N PRO A 21 32.26 40.92 16.96
CA PRO A 21 31.36 41.54 15.98
C PRO A 21 31.99 41.75 14.60
N LYS A 22 33.33 41.87 14.51
CA LYS A 22 34.08 42.06 13.26
C LYS A 22 34.53 40.73 12.62
N LEU A 23 34.71 39.69 13.44
CA LEU A 23 35.25 38.38 13.08
C LEU A 23 34.39 37.28 13.73
N LYS A 24 33.42 36.79 12.97
CA LYS A 24 32.59 35.65 13.38
C LYS A 24 33.33 34.35 13.12
N LEU A 25 33.60 33.59 14.17
CA LEU A 25 34.25 32.27 14.10
C LEU A 25 33.18 31.19 14.27
N TYR A 26 33.29 30.10 13.51
CA TYR A 26 32.38 28.96 13.59
C TYR A 26 33.20 27.68 13.65
N LEU A 27 32.71 26.68 14.38
CA LEU A 27 33.36 25.38 14.42
C LEU A 27 33.15 24.67 13.08
N LEU A 28 34.22 24.08 12.53
CA LEU A 28 34.17 23.35 11.26
C LEU A 28 33.15 22.20 11.31
N ARG A 29 33.06 21.50 12.45
CA ARG A 29 32.06 20.45 12.69
C ARG A 29 30.63 20.96 12.47
N ASP A 30 30.30 22.13 13.02
CA ASP A 30 28.93 22.65 12.99
C ASP A 30 28.56 23.12 11.57
N LEU A 31 29.54 23.68 10.84
CA LEU A 31 29.40 23.99 9.41
C LEU A 31 29.18 22.73 8.56
N LEU A 32 29.93 21.65 8.84
CA LEU A 32 29.79 20.38 8.15
C LEU A 32 28.40 19.77 8.42
N MET A 33 27.98 19.71 9.69
CA MET A 33 26.66 19.18 10.08
C MET A 33 25.52 19.92 9.39
N MET A 34 25.59 21.26 9.31
CA MET A 34 24.60 22.06 8.58
C MET A 34 24.60 21.76 7.08
N GLY A 35 25.79 21.57 6.48
CA GLY A 35 25.92 21.21 5.06
C GLY A 35 25.32 19.84 4.74
N PHE A 36 25.53 18.85 5.63
CA PHE A 36 25.00 17.50 5.45
C PHE A 36 23.49 17.39 5.77
N ALA A 37 23.00 18.09 6.80
CA ALA A 37 21.59 18.09 7.16
C ALA A 37 20.69 18.59 6.02
N ASN A 38 21.13 19.63 5.30
CA ASN A 38 20.39 20.16 4.15
C ASN A 38 20.31 19.19 2.95
N LYS A 39 21.21 18.20 2.86
CA LYS A 39 21.20 17.20 1.78
C LYS A 39 20.36 15.96 2.14
N MET A 40 20.18 15.68 3.43
CA MET A 40 19.45 14.50 3.94
C MET A 40 17.92 14.71 4.02
N LEU A 41 17.44 15.96 4.05
CA LEU A 41 16.02 16.31 4.20
C LEU A 41 15.37 16.81 2.90
N ALA A 42 16.06 16.65 1.77
CA ALA A 42 15.55 17.07 0.48
C ALA A 42 14.38 16.15 0.06
N ASP A 43 13.21 16.76 -0.15
CA ASP A 43 12.07 16.12 -0.82
C ASP A 43 12.53 15.53 -2.16
N VAL A 44 11.94 14.41 -2.60
CA VAL A 44 12.35 13.69 -3.82
C VAL A 44 12.36 14.64 -5.02
N ASP A 45 11.37 15.54 -5.09
CA ASP A 45 11.24 16.52 -6.16
C ASP A 45 12.30 17.63 -6.14
N SER A 46 13.01 17.80 -5.01
CA SER A 46 14.11 18.74 -4.86
C SER A 46 15.50 18.13 -5.12
N MET A 47 15.56 16.81 -5.35
CA MET A 47 16.80 16.10 -5.68
C MET A 47 17.24 16.33 -7.13
N THR A 48 18.50 16.00 -7.45
CA THR A 48 18.94 16.04 -8.86
C THR A 48 18.24 14.94 -9.67
N PRO A 49 18.05 15.09 -11.00
CA PRO A 49 17.42 14.05 -11.82
C PRO A 49 18.08 12.67 -11.69
N SER A 50 19.40 12.64 -11.46
CA SER A 50 20.16 11.40 -11.22
C SER A 50 19.79 10.74 -9.88
N ASP A 51 19.65 11.55 -8.83
CA ASP A 51 19.29 11.06 -7.50
C ASP A 51 17.82 10.62 -7.46
N GLN A 52 16.92 11.35 -8.13
CA GLN A 52 15.52 10.97 -8.32
C GLN A 52 15.38 9.61 -9.00
N LEU A 53 16.10 9.41 -10.11
CA LEU A 53 16.09 8.12 -10.81
C LEU A 53 16.59 7.00 -9.91
N SER A 54 17.64 7.25 -9.12
CA SER A 54 18.22 6.27 -8.20
C SER A 54 17.24 5.91 -7.08
N TYR A 55 16.55 6.92 -6.52
CA TYR A 55 15.51 6.74 -5.52
C TYR A 55 14.36 5.88 -6.05
N TRP A 56 13.77 6.24 -7.19
CA TRP A 56 12.65 5.50 -7.78
C TRP A 56 13.05 4.09 -8.22
N ARG A 57 14.29 3.91 -8.68
CA ARG A 57 14.84 2.58 -8.97
C ARG A 57 14.90 1.72 -7.72
N ALA A 58 15.45 2.24 -6.63
CA ALA A 58 15.53 1.53 -5.36
C ALA A 58 14.13 1.20 -4.81
N LYS A 59 13.18 2.14 -4.90
CA LYS A 59 11.80 1.92 -4.46
C LYS A 59 11.10 0.83 -5.26
N ARG A 60 11.31 0.81 -6.58
CA ARG A 60 10.76 -0.24 -7.45
C ARG A 60 11.37 -1.60 -7.13
N GLU A 61 12.68 -1.66 -6.88
CA GLU A 61 13.36 -2.89 -6.49
C GLU A 61 12.87 -3.42 -5.14
N GLU A 62 12.58 -2.54 -4.18
CA GLU A 62 11.94 -2.90 -2.91
C GLU A 62 10.54 -3.51 -3.14
N LEU A 63 9.71 -2.90 -3.99
CA LEU A 63 8.38 -3.45 -4.33
C LEU A 63 8.48 -4.79 -5.06
N GLU A 64 9.43 -4.91 -5.97
CA GLU A 64 9.66 -6.17 -6.71
C GLU A 64 10.17 -7.27 -5.78
N TYR A 65 11.03 -6.93 -4.81
CA TYR A 65 11.48 -7.84 -3.77
C TYR A 65 10.30 -8.33 -2.92
N LYS A 66 9.45 -7.41 -2.43
CA LYS A 66 8.25 -7.73 -1.67
C LYS A 66 7.27 -8.61 -2.44
N LYS A 67 7.12 -8.36 -3.75
CA LYS A 67 6.32 -9.21 -4.63
C LYS A 67 6.92 -10.62 -4.73
N ARG A 68 8.24 -10.74 -4.89
CA ARG A 68 8.93 -12.03 -4.98
C ARG A 68 8.91 -12.83 -3.67
N THR A 69 8.96 -12.17 -2.52
CA THR A 69 8.86 -12.83 -1.21
C THR A 69 7.42 -13.20 -0.84
N GLY A 70 6.43 -12.74 -1.62
CA GLY A 70 5.01 -12.97 -1.36
C GLY A 70 4.40 -12.05 -0.30
N GLU A 71 5.12 -10.99 0.10
CA GLU A 71 4.57 -9.96 1.01
C GLU A 71 3.58 -9.04 0.31
N LEU A 72 3.70 -8.88 -1.02
CA LEU A 72 2.81 -8.07 -1.83
C LEU A 72 2.31 -8.89 -3.03
N CYS A 73 1.03 -8.78 -3.34
CA CYS A 73 0.44 -9.31 -4.56
C CYS A 73 -0.31 -8.21 -5.30
N GLU A 74 -0.58 -8.44 -6.59
CA GLU A 74 -1.39 -7.50 -7.36
C GLU A 74 -2.87 -7.65 -6.98
N ALA A 75 -3.58 -6.52 -6.87
CA ALA A 75 -5.01 -6.55 -6.54
C ALA A 75 -5.83 -7.39 -7.53
N THR A 76 -5.44 -7.41 -8.81
CA THR A 76 -6.08 -8.25 -9.83
C THR A 76 -5.89 -9.74 -9.56
N GLU A 77 -4.74 -10.15 -9.03
CA GLU A 77 -4.46 -11.54 -8.68
C GLU A 77 -5.39 -11.99 -7.54
N VAL A 78 -5.51 -11.18 -6.49
CA VAL A 78 -6.44 -11.43 -5.37
C VAL A 78 -7.88 -11.50 -5.88
N ALA A 79 -8.31 -10.54 -6.71
CA ALA A 79 -9.67 -10.53 -7.25
C ALA A 79 -9.99 -11.77 -8.08
N LEU A 80 -9.02 -12.26 -8.87
CA LEU A 80 -9.19 -13.47 -9.67
C LEU A 80 -9.30 -14.73 -8.80
N GLU A 81 -8.45 -14.87 -7.79
CA GLU A 81 -8.48 -16.01 -6.86
C GLU A 81 -9.78 -16.02 -6.03
N MET A 82 -10.19 -14.86 -5.51
CA MET A 82 -11.45 -14.72 -4.78
C MET A 82 -12.67 -15.02 -5.68
N SER A 83 -12.63 -14.57 -6.94
CA SER A 83 -13.66 -14.89 -7.94
C SER A 83 -13.72 -16.38 -8.25
N ALA A 84 -12.56 -17.04 -8.40
CA ALA A 84 -12.49 -18.47 -8.60
C ALA A 84 -13.08 -19.25 -7.41
N MET A 85 -12.77 -18.83 -6.18
CA MET A 85 -13.32 -19.41 -4.95
C MET A 85 -14.84 -19.24 -4.88
N ALA A 86 -15.34 -18.02 -5.09
CA ALA A 86 -16.77 -17.73 -5.08
C ALA A 86 -17.52 -18.57 -6.12
N LYS A 87 -16.96 -18.66 -7.33
CA LYS A 87 -17.54 -19.47 -8.41
C LYS A 87 -17.60 -20.95 -8.06
N ALA A 88 -16.54 -21.51 -7.47
CA ALA A 88 -16.51 -22.91 -7.05
C ALA A 88 -17.62 -23.21 -6.02
N ILE A 89 -17.82 -22.31 -5.06
CA ILE A 89 -18.88 -22.45 -4.05
C ILE A 89 -20.27 -22.38 -4.70
N VAL A 90 -20.53 -21.39 -5.55
CA VAL A 90 -21.83 -21.21 -6.22
C VAL A 90 -22.16 -22.41 -7.11
N GLN A 91 -21.19 -22.90 -7.89
CA GLN A 91 -21.39 -24.10 -8.72
C GLN A 91 -21.75 -25.32 -7.87
N GLN A 92 -21.15 -25.48 -6.70
CA GLN A 92 -21.48 -26.59 -5.82
C GLN A 92 -22.91 -26.46 -5.26
N LEU A 93 -23.35 -25.25 -4.91
CA LEU A 93 -24.72 -24.97 -4.48
C LEU A 93 -25.75 -25.23 -5.59
N GLU A 94 -25.44 -24.90 -6.84
CA GLU A 94 -26.33 -25.15 -7.99
C GLU A 94 -26.56 -26.64 -8.25
N THR A 95 -25.58 -27.50 -7.91
CA THR A 95 -25.70 -28.96 -8.08
C THR A 95 -26.39 -29.68 -6.92
N LEU A 96 -26.66 -28.97 -5.81
CA LEU A 96 -27.30 -29.58 -4.62
C LEU A 96 -28.66 -30.22 -4.91
N PRO A 97 -29.57 -29.59 -5.68
CA PRO A 97 -30.84 -30.21 -6.07
C PRO A 97 -30.64 -31.54 -6.79
N ASP A 98 -29.69 -31.62 -7.73
CA ASP A 98 -29.40 -32.84 -8.50
C ASP A 98 -28.84 -33.95 -7.60
N ILE A 99 -27.95 -33.60 -6.67
CA ILE A 99 -27.40 -34.53 -5.67
C ILE A 99 -28.53 -35.07 -4.78
N LEU A 100 -29.43 -34.20 -4.34
CA LEU A 100 -30.55 -34.53 -3.49
C LEU A 100 -31.63 -35.36 -4.20
N GLU A 101 -31.85 -35.13 -5.50
CA GLU A 101 -32.70 -35.98 -6.33
C GLU A 101 -32.12 -37.40 -6.42
N ARG A 102 -30.83 -37.50 -6.78
CA ARG A 102 -30.18 -38.78 -7.04
C ARG A 102 -29.92 -39.59 -5.78
N ASP A 103 -29.41 -38.95 -4.73
CA ASP A 103 -28.86 -39.64 -3.55
C ASP A 103 -29.87 -39.76 -2.41
N ALA A 104 -30.85 -38.85 -2.33
CA ALA A 104 -31.89 -38.85 -1.30
C ALA A 104 -33.31 -39.11 -1.84
N GLY A 105 -33.50 -39.20 -3.16
CA GLY A 105 -34.80 -39.53 -3.77
C GLY A 105 -35.90 -38.52 -3.47
N LEU A 106 -35.53 -37.24 -3.29
CA LEU A 106 -36.47 -36.20 -2.93
C LEU A 106 -37.54 -36.00 -4.02
N PRO A 107 -38.82 -35.80 -3.64
CA PRO A 107 -39.88 -35.61 -4.63
C PRO A 107 -39.74 -34.25 -5.33
N PRO A 108 -40.27 -34.08 -6.55
CA PRO A 108 -40.11 -32.86 -7.35
C PRO A 108 -40.48 -31.57 -6.62
N LYS A 109 -41.55 -31.61 -5.80
CA LYS A 109 -41.98 -30.45 -5.00
C LYS A 109 -40.94 -30.01 -3.97
N ALA A 110 -40.20 -30.94 -3.38
CA ALA A 110 -39.15 -30.63 -2.43
C ALA A 110 -37.90 -30.08 -3.15
N LEU A 111 -37.57 -30.62 -4.33
CA LEU A 111 -36.46 -30.14 -5.15
C LEU A 111 -36.65 -28.70 -5.62
N ILE A 112 -37.87 -28.34 -6.06
CA ILE A 112 -38.22 -26.95 -6.41
C ILE A 112 -37.97 -26.03 -5.20
N ARG A 113 -38.39 -26.44 -4.00
CA ARG A 113 -38.17 -25.63 -2.80
C ARG A 113 -36.69 -25.47 -2.44
N VAL A 114 -35.87 -26.50 -2.69
CA VAL A 114 -34.42 -26.41 -2.49
C VAL A 114 -33.79 -25.47 -3.51
N GLN A 115 -34.20 -25.52 -4.78
CA GLN A 115 -33.73 -24.59 -5.81
C GLN A 115 -34.02 -23.13 -5.43
N GLU A 116 -35.25 -22.83 -5.01
CA GLU A 116 -35.61 -21.49 -4.51
C GLU A 116 -34.72 -21.04 -3.36
N LEU A 117 -34.46 -21.91 -2.38
CA LEU A 117 -33.60 -21.60 -1.24
C LEU A 117 -32.15 -21.38 -1.66
N VAL A 118 -31.64 -22.17 -2.60
CA VAL A 118 -30.28 -22.01 -3.14
C VAL A 118 -30.15 -20.66 -3.85
N ASP A 119 -31.14 -20.26 -4.64
CA ASP A 119 -31.16 -18.97 -5.31
C ASP A 119 -31.21 -17.81 -4.29
N ASP A 120 -32.09 -17.89 -3.29
CA ASP A 120 -32.15 -16.91 -2.20
C ASP A 120 -30.79 -16.79 -1.46
N PHE A 121 -30.11 -17.91 -1.19
CA PHE A 121 -28.79 -17.91 -0.57
C PHE A 121 -27.72 -17.27 -1.44
N ARG A 122 -27.78 -17.45 -2.77
CA ARG A 122 -26.83 -16.81 -3.70
C ARG A 122 -27.00 -15.30 -3.73
N ASP A 123 -28.25 -14.82 -3.72
CA ASP A 123 -28.54 -13.40 -3.67
C ASP A 123 -28.08 -12.77 -2.35
N GLN A 124 -28.33 -13.44 -1.22
CA GLN A 124 -27.83 -13.00 0.09
C GLN A 124 -26.30 -12.96 0.13
N LEU A 125 -25.62 -13.99 -0.42
CA LEU A 125 -24.16 -14.02 -0.48
C LEU A 125 -23.61 -12.85 -1.29
N ALA A 126 -24.23 -12.52 -2.43
CA ALA A 126 -23.83 -11.38 -3.25
C ALA A 126 -23.98 -10.05 -2.49
N ILE A 127 -25.08 -9.86 -1.77
CA ILE A 127 -25.32 -8.67 -0.93
C ILE A 127 -24.27 -8.57 0.19
N HIS A 128 -23.99 -9.68 0.88
CA HIS A 128 -23.00 -9.69 1.96
C HIS A 128 -21.59 -9.35 1.47
N ILE A 129 -21.18 -9.87 0.31
CA ILE A 129 -19.88 -9.55 -0.29
C ILE A 129 -19.80 -8.06 -0.66
N GLN A 130 -20.84 -7.50 -1.29
CA GLN A 130 -20.87 -6.07 -1.65
C GLN A 130 -20.87 -5.15 -0.42
N ASN A 131 -21.52 -5.56 0.67
CA ASN A 131 -21.56 -4.79 1.91
C ASN A 131 -20.22 -4.87 2.67
N ALA A 132 -19.53 -6.01 2.62
CA ALA A 132 -18.20 -6.14 3.22
C ALA A 132 -17.18 -5.18 2.58
N ASP A 133 -17.29 -4.92 1.27
CA ASP A 133 -16.44 -3.93 0.57
C ASP A 133 -16.74 -2.47 0.96
N SER A 134 -17.83 -2.19 1.68
CA SER A 134 -18.27 -0.83 2.03
C SER A 134 -18.13 -0.47 3.50
N GLU A 135 -17.64 -1.38 4.35
CA GLU A 135 -17.17 -1.02 5.69
C GLU A 135 -15.78 -0.36 5.56
N PRO A 136 -15.63 0.93 5.92
CA PRO A 136 -14.31 1.55 5.93
C PRO A 136 -13.45 0.85 6.99
N GLU A 137 -12.25 0.41 6.60
CA GLU A 137 -11.21 0.02 7.54
C GLU A 137 -10.93 1.24 8.44
N GLU A 138 -11.44 1.23 9.66
CA GLU A 138 -11.09 2.23 10.69
C GLU A 138 -9.61 2.01 11.06
N GLU A 139 -8.72 2.83 10.49
CA GLU A 139 -7.32 3.01 10.95
C GLU A 139 -7.23 3.82 12.25
#